data_AF-X1GPV2-F1
#
_entry.id   AF-X1GPV2-F1
#
_cell.length_a   1.000
_cell.length_b   1.000
_cell.length_c   1.000
_cell.angle_alpha   90.00
_cell.angle_beta   90.00
_cell.angle_gamma   90.00
#
_symmetry.space_group_name_H-M   'P 1'
#
loop_
_entity.id
_entity.type
_entity.pdbx_description
1 polymer ?
#
loop_
_entity_poly.entity_id
_entity_poly.type
_entity_poly.pdbx_seq_one_letter_code
_entity_poly.pdbx_strand_id
1 'polypeptide(L)'
;MKRDTLLDIDFHDTSEISVPPRLIDQVIGQENANEIIKKAALQRRHVLLIGEPGTGKSMLGQAMAELLPNEELVDVLCIANPKYPNQPRIATLPKGHGARKVEMDAEVAKKSGNKRFIISLAILFAIIGYALISTASNTSTQPITLLVAMFVGFFIFFMLNQ
;
A
#
# COMPACT_ATOMS: atom_id res chain seq x y z
N MET A 1 46.26 28.57 -32.77
CA MET A 1 45.72 28.21 -31.44
C MET A 1 45.96 26.72 -31.27
N LYS A 2 47.07 26.34 -30.61
CA LYS A 2 47.41 24.93 -30.34
C LYS A 2 46.33 24.41 -29.38
N ARG A 3 45.62 23.36 -29.78
CA ARG A 3 44.69 22.66 -28.90
C ARG A 3 45.55 21.81 -27.96
N ASP A 4 45.65 22.19 -26.70
CA ASP A 4 46.24 21.33 -25.68
C ASP A 4 45.28 20.13 -25.49
N THR A 5 45.58 19.03 -26.18
CA THR A 5 44.83 17.77 -26.08
C THR A 5 45.13 17.15 -24.72
N LEU A 6 44.37 17.56 -23.70
CA LEU A 6 44.38 16.96 -22.35
C LEU A 6 43.83 15.51 -22.36
N LEU A 7 43.16 15.11 -23.44
CA LEU A 7 42.60 13.78 -23.67
C LEU A 7 43.01 13.33 -25.07
N ASP A 8 43.42 12.07 -25.20
CA ASP A 8 43.87 11.43 -26.45
C ASP A 8 42.68 11.06 -27.36
N ILE A 9 41.66 11.92 -27.40
CA ILE A 9 40.35 11.68 -28.02
C ILE A 9 40.02 12.91 -28.88
N ASP A 10 39.83 12.69 -30.18
CA ASP A 10 39.43 13.74 -31.12
C ASP A 10 37.90 13.75 -31.25
N PHE A 11 37.27 14.86 -30.90
CA PHE A 11 35.81 15.04 -30.93
C PHE A 11 35.47 16.51 -31.18
N HIS A 12 34.32 16.76 -31.81
CA HIS A 12 33.83 18.12 -32.04
C HIS A 12 32.90 18.62 -30.94
N ASP A 13 32.02 17.76 -30.44
CA ASP A 13 31.07 18.06 -29.37
C ASP A 13 30.95 16.91 -28.36
N THR A 14 30.59 17.25 -27.13
CA THR A 14 30.38 16.29 -26.03
C THR A 14 29.25 15.30 -26.30
N SER A 15 28.35 15.59 -27.25
CA SER A 15 27.33 14.63 -27.72
C SER A 15 27.94 13.41 -28.42
N GLU A 16 29.18 13.49 -28.91
CA GLU A 16 29.92 12.38 -29.53
C GLU A 16 30.55 11.44 -28.47
N ILE A 17 30.60 11.86 -27.20
CA ILE A 17 31.22 11.10 -26.12
C ILE A 17 30.19 10.14 -25.51
N SER A 18 30.51 8.84 -25.53
CA SER A 18 29.67 7.81 -24.91
C SER A 18 29.75 7.89 -23.38
N VAL A 19 28.60 7.97 -22.71
CA VAL A 19 28.48 7.89 -21.25
C VAL A 19 28.21 6.43 -20.84
N PRO A 20 28.98 5.85 -19.91
CA PRO A 20 28.73 4.50 -19.42
C PRO A 20 27.31 4.35 -18.85
N PRO A 21 26.62 3.22 -19.08
CA PRO A 21 25.25 3.05 -18.63
C PRO A 21 25.13 2.87 -17.10
N ARG A 22 26.16 2.31 -16.46
CA ARG A 22 26.17 2.05 -15.01
C ARG A 22 26.78 3.21 -14.27
N LEU A 23 26.17 3.62 -13.15
CA LEU A 23 26.67 4.73 -12.35
C LEU A 23 28.08 4.51 -11.81
N ILE A 24 28.43 3.26 -11.46
CA ILE A 24 29.74 2.94 -10.90
C ILE A 24 30.90 3.21 -11.87
N ASP A 25 30.63 3.12 -13.18
CA ASP A 25 31.65 3.34 -14.21
C ASP A 25 31.70 4.81 -14.65
N GLN A 26 30.79 5.66 -14.15
CA GLN A 26 30.80 7.12 -14.33
C GLN A 26 31.57 7.86 -13.22
N VAL A 27 32.00 7.16 -12.16
CA VAL A 27 32.76 7.77 -11.07
C VAL A 27 34.21 7.97 -11.49
N ILE A 28 34.68 9.22 -11.46
CA ILE A 28 35.99 9.63 -11.97
C ILE A 28 37.00 9.81 -10.82
N GLY A 29 38.21 9.25 -10.95
CA GLY A 29 39.34 9.50 -10.05
C GLY A 29 39.22 8.91 -8.64
N GLN A 30 38.39 7.88 -8.49
CA GLN A 30 38.11 7.19 -7.21
C GLN A 30 38.16 5.67 -7.38
N GLU A 31 39.23 5.15 -8.01
CA GLU A 31 39.33 3.74 -8.42
C GLU A 31 39.25 2.79 -7.22
N ASN A 32 39.91 3.14 -6.11
CA ASN A 32 39.87 2.35 -4.88
C ASN A 32 38.45 2.31 -4.27
N ALA A 33 37.76 3.46 -4.25
CA ALA A 33 36.38 3.50 -3.75
C ALA A 33 35.44 2.67 -4.62
N ASN A 34 35.59 2.73 -5.95
CA ASN A 34 34.82 1.93 -6.90
C ASN A 34 35.01 0.43 -6.66
N GLU A 35 36.25 -0.03 -6.44
CA GLU A 35 36.53 -1.44 -6.15
C GLU A 35 35.92 -1.89 -4.82
N ILE A 36 36.03 -1.08 -3.77
CA ILE A 36 35.44 -1.35 -2.46
C ILE A 36 33.91 -1.43 -2.57
N ILE A 37 33.27 -0.50 -3.28
CA ILE A 37 31.82 -0.48 -3.48
C ILE A 37 31.36 -1.73 -4.25
N LYS A 38 32.05 -2.10 -5.34
CA LYS A 38 31.76 -3.32 -6.10
C LYS A 38 31.82 -4.57 -5.19
N LYS A 39 32.87 -4.69 -4.37
CA LYS A 39 33.03 -5.78 -3.40
C LYS A 39 31.96 -5.75 -2.30
N ALA A 40 31.66 -4.58 -1.75
CA ALA A 40 30.70 -4.40 -0.68
C ALA A 40 29.26 -4.69 -1.13
N ALA A 41 28.89 -4.31 -2.36
CA ALA A 41 27.57 -4.64 -2.93
C ALA A 41 27.38 -6.15 -3.07
N LEU A 42 28.39 -6.85 -3.61
CA LEU A 42 28.39 -8.32 -3.74
C LEU A 42 28.29 -9.03 -2.38
N GLN A 43 29.02 -8.53 -1.37
CA GLN A 43 29.08 -9.15 -0.04
C GLN A 43 28.05 -8.60 0.96
N ARG A 44 27.21 -7.63 0.56
CA ARG A 44 26.22 -6.96 1.41
C ARG A 44 26.82 -6.36 2.68
N ARG A 45 27.97 -5.69 2.54
CA ARG A 45 28.65 -5.02 3.67
C ARG A 45 28.27 -3.55 3.72
N HIS A 46 28.13 -3.03 4.93
CA HIS A 46 27.98 -1.59 5.15
C HIS A 46 29.27 -0.87 4.78
N VAL A 47 29.15 0.32 4.21
CA VAL A 47 30.27 1.17 3.82
C VAL A 47 30.11 2.54 4.48
N LEU A 48 31.20 3.06 5.02
CA LEU A 48 31.29 4.43 5.51
C LEU A 48 32.13 5.25 4.53
N LEU A 49 31.53 6.22 3.86
CA LEU A 49 32.20 7.12 2.92
C LEU A 49 32.60 8.41 3.64
N ILE A 50 33.90 8.67 3.76
CA ILE A 50 34.44 9.88 4.40
C ILE A 50 35.10 10.74 3.32
N GLY A 51 34.76 12.02 3.28
CA GLY A 51 35.38 12.99 2.36
C GLY A 51 34.65 14.32 2.34
N GLU A 52 35.30 15.33 1.78
CA GLU A 52 34.78 16.70 1.66
C GLU A 52 33.44 16.77 0.91
N PRO A 53 32.54 17.74 1.21
CA PRO A 53 31.29 17.88 0.47
C PRO A 53 31.54 18.04 -1.05
N GLY A 54 30.68 17.45 -1.88
CA GLY A 54 30.82 17.54 -3.34
C GLY A 54 31.71 16.47 -4.00
N THR A 55 32.35 15.57 -3.25
CA THR A 55 33.27 14.54 -3.79
C THR A 55 32.60 13.27 -4.33
N GLY A 56 31.29 13.27 -4.60
CA GLY A 56 30.60 12.12 -5.20
C GLY A 56 30.21 10.97 -4.24
N LYS A 57 30.21 11.19 -2.92
CA LYS A 57 29.76 10.18 -1.92
C LYS A 57 28.34 9.64 -2.21
N SER A 58 27.39 10.52 -2.53
CA SER A 58 26.02 10.11 -2.86
C SER A 58 25.96 9.30 -4.16
N MET A 59 26.81 9.64 -5.14
CA MET A 59 26.91 8.92 -6.41
C MET A 59 27.42 7.49 -6.20
N LEU A 60 28.44 7.30 -5.36
CA LEU A 60 28.92 5.97 -4.96
C LEU A 60 27.85 5.15 -4.25
N GLY A 61 27.02 5.77 -3.40
CA GLY A 61 25.90 5.10 -2.75
C GLY A 61 24.81 4.64 -3.74
N GLN A 62 24.46 5.49 -4.70
CA GLN A 62 23.51 5.13 -5.78
C GLN A 62 24.07 4.02 -6.66
N ALA A 63 25.35 4.11 -7.03
CA ALA A 63 26.04 3.07 -7.77
C ALA A 63 26.07 1.73 -7.02
N MET A 64 26.26 1.76 -5.70
CA MET A 64 26.16 0.55 -4.87
C MET A 64 24.76 -0.07 -4.91
N ALA A 65 23.71 0.74 -4.85
CA ALA A 65 22.32 0.28 -4.89
C ALA A 65 21.97 -0.39 -6.23
N GLU A 66 22.50 0.11 -7.34
CA GLU A 66 22.34 -0.48 -8.68
C GLU A 66 23.04 -1.85 -8.80
N LEU A 67 24.16 -2.03 -8.09
CA LEU A 67 24.94 -3.27 -8.10
C LEU A 67 24.42 -4.33 -7.12
N LEU A 68 23.45 -3.99 -6.26
CA LEU A 68 22.85 -4.99 -5.38
C LEU A 68 22.20 -6.09 -6.23
N PRO A 69 22.39 -7.37 -5.88
CA PRO A 69 21.76 -8.45 -6.60
C PRO A 69 20.24 -8.29 -6.59
N ASN A 70 19.58 -8.64 -7.69
CA ASN A 70 18.12 -8.59 -7.80
C ASN A 70 17.48 -9.47 -6.71
N GLU A 71 17.01 -8.84 -5.64
CA GLU A 71 16.19 -9.50 -4.63
C GLU A 71 14.72 -9.44 -4.99
N GLU A 72 13.96 -10.41 -4.47
CA GLU A 72 12.51 -10.31 -4.44
C GLU A 72 12.11 -9.17 -3.49
N LEU A 73 11.86 -8.01 -4.07
CA LEU A 73 11.32 -6.87 -3.33
C LEU A 73 10.03 -7.29 -2.63
N VAL A 74 9.83 -6.79 -1.41
CA VAL A 74 8.67 -7.06 -0.59
C VAL A 74 7.91 -5.78 -0.27
N ASP A 75 6.59 -5.88 -0.26
CA ASP A 75 5.71 -4.86 0.28
C ASP A 75 5.53 -5.12 1.79
N VAL A 76 5.60 -4.07 2.61
CA VAL A 76 5.43 -4.16 4.06
C VAL A 76 4.09 -3.52 4.45
N LEU A 77 3.23 -4.27 5.14
CA LEU A 77 1.90 -3.83 5.57
C LEU A 77 1.80 -3.78 7.09
N CYS A 78 1.13 -2.74 7.57
CA CYS A 78 0.74 -2.58 8.97
C CYS A 78 -0.74 -2.95 9.11
N ILE A 79 -1.02 -4.03 9.85
CA ILE A 79 -2.37 -4.59 10.03
C ILE A 79 -2.82 -4.35 11.47
N ALA A 80 -4.06 -3.90 11.64
CA ALA A 80 -4.66 -3.71 12.96
C ALA A 80 -4.72 -5.04 13.74
N ASN A 81 -4.44 -4.97 15.03
CA ASN A 81 -4.49 -6.13 15.93
C ASN A 81 -5.70 -6.02 16.86
N PRO A 82 -6.79 -6.78 16.64
CA PRO A 82 -8.02 -6.66 17.43
C PRO A 82 -7.82 -6.97 18.91
N LYS A 83 -6.83 -7.81 19.25
CA LYS A 83 -6.55 -8.22 20.64
C LYS A 83 -5.76 -7.15 21.39
N TYR A 84 -4.84 -6.47 20.70
CA TYR A 84 -3.96 -5.45 21.28
C TYR A 84 -3.84 -4.26 20.33
N PRO A 85 -4.70 -3.24 20.44
CA PRO A 85 -4.74 -2.10 19.51
C PRO A 85 -3.42 -1.34 19.40
N ASN A 86 -2.65 -1.27 20.49
CA ASN A 86 -1.35 -0.59 20.55
C ASN A 86 -0.19 -1.46 19.99
N GLN A 87 -0.46 -2.67 19.51
CA GLN A 87 0.53 -3.58 18.94
C GLN A 87 0.08 -4.04 17.55
N PRO A 88 0.18 -3.16 16.54
CA PRO A 88 -0.14 -3.53 15.17
C PRO A 88 0.78 -4.66 14.67
N ARG A 89 0.25 -5.50 13.79
CA ARG A 89 0.99 -6.61 13.19
C ARG A 89 1.65 -6.14 11.90
N ILE A 90 2.93 -6.46 11.74
CA ILE A 90 3.65 -6.21 10.48
C ILE A 90 3.65 -7.49 9.66
N ALA A 91 3.21 -7.38 8.40
CA ALA A 91 3.21 -8.49 7.44
C ALA A 91 3.98 -8.08 6.18
N THR A 92 4.66 -9.04 5.58
CA THR A 92 5.38 -8.85 4.31
C THR A 92 4.67 -9.62 3.20
N LEU A 93 4.51 -9.01 2.04
CA LEU A 93 3.99 -9.63 0.83
C LEU A 93 5.00 -9.45 -0.31
N PRO A 94 4.97 -10.29 -1.36
CA PRO A 94 5.74 -10.04 -2.56
C PRO A 94 5.38 -8.68 -3.19
N LYS A 95 6.35 -8.06 -3.87
CA LYS A 95 6.19 -6.78 -4.57
C LYS A 95 4.87 -6.69 -5.35
N GLY A 96 4.10 -5.64 -5.11
CA GLY A 96 2.87 -5.33 -5.83
C GLY A 96 1.61 -6.03 -5.30
N HIS A 97 1.73 -6.95 -4.33
CA HIS A 97 0.56 -7.57 -3.70
C HIS A 97 -0.02 -6.73 -2.56
N GLY A 98 0.76 -5.80 -1.97
CA GLY A 98 0.33 -4.98 -0.86
C GLY A 98 -0.86 -4.07 -1.21
N ALA A 99 -0.77 -3.38 -2.36
CA ALA A 99 -1.84 -2.49 -2.82
C ALA A 99 -3.17 -3.24 -3.01
N ARG A 100 -3.12 -4.42 -3.66
CA ARG A 100 -4.29 -5.28 -3.87
C ARG A 100 -4.91 -5.73 -2.55
N LYS A 101 -4.08 -6.10 -1.57
CA LYS A 101 -4.55 -6.53 -0.25
C LYS A 101 -5.28 -5.40 0.48
N VAL A 102 -4.74 -4.19 0.45
CA VAL A 102 -5.37 -3.01 1.05
C VAL A 102 -6.71 -2.69 0.38
N GLU A 103 -6.78 -2.76 -0.94
CA GLU A 103 -8.03 -2.53 -1.69
C GLU A 103 -9.11 -3.58 -1.36
N MET A 104 -8.74 -4.86 -1.36
CA MET A 104 -9.65 -5.94 -0.98
C MET A 104 -10.18 -5.77 0.45
N ASP A 105 -9.31 -5.45 1.41
CA ASP A 105 -9.70 -5.27 2.80
C ASP A 105 -10.60 -4.02 2.97
N ALA A 106 -10.34 -2.95 2.20
CA ALA A 106 -11.19 -1.77 2.17
C ALA A 106 -12.58 -2.06 1.59
N GLU A 107 -12.68 -2.88 0.53
CA GLU A 107 -13.97 -3.32 0.00
C GLU A 107 -14.77 -4.17 0.97
N VAL A 108 -14.10 -5.11 1.66
CA VAL A 108 -14.72 -5.96 2.68
C VAL A 108 -15.26 -5.12 3.82
N ALA A 109 -14.50 -4.10 4.28
CA ALA A 109 -14.95 -3.17 5.30
C ALA A 109 -16.20 -2.39 4.87
N LYS A 110 -16.24 -1.88 3.62
CA LYS A 110 -17.41 -1.18 3.07
C LYS A 110 -18.64 -2.09 2.99
N LYS A 111 -18.48 -3.33 2.50
CA LYS A 111 -19.59 -4.29 2.37
C LYS A 111 -20.12 -4.80 3.71
N SER A 112 -19.33 -4.73 4.78
CA SER A 112 -19.77 -5.17 6.12
C SER A 112 -20.79 -4.21 6.76
N GLY A 113 -20.73 -2.91 6.47
CA GLY A 113 -21.67 -1.92 7.05
C GLY A 113 -23.13 -2.16 6.63
N ASN A 114 -23.35 -2.54 5.37
CA ASN A 114 -24.70 -2.61 4.81
C ASN A 114 -25.47 -3.89 5.18
N LYS A 115 -24.81 -4.95 5.66
CA LYS A 115 -25.47 -6.23 5.95
C LYS A 115 -26.46 -6.13 7.13
N ARG A 116 -26.08 -5.43 8.20
CA ARG A 116 -26.95 -5.25 9.37
C ARG A 116 -28.21 -4.45 9.01
N PHE A 117 -28.04 -3.40 8.22
CA PHE A 117 -29.12 -2.57 7.71
C PHE A 117 -30.07 -3.32 6.74
N ILE A 118 -29.52 -4.13 5.83
CA ILE A 118 -30.36 -4.93 4.90
C ILE A 118 -31.16 -5.99 5.66
N ILE A 119 -30.55 -6.66 6.65
CA ILE A 119 -31.24 -7.67 7.47
C ILE A 119 -32.33 -7.04 8.34
N SER A 120 -32.06 -5.88 8.98
CA SER A 120 -33.06 -5.20 9.81
C SER A 120 -34.25 -4.70 8.99
N LEU A 121 -34.01 -4.24 7.75
CA LEU A 121 -35.06 -3.84 6.82
C LEU A 121 -35.92 -5.03 6.36
N ALA A 122 -35.31 -6.19 6.10
CA ALA A 122 -36.04 -7.40 5.71
C ALA A 122 -36.98 -7.89 6.82
N ILE A 123 -36.53 -7.85 8.08
CA ILE A 123 -37.34 -8.22 9.25
C ILE A 123 -38.52 -7.25 9.42
N LEU A 124 -38.30 -5.95 9.23
CA LEU A 124 -39.35 -4.93 9.29
C LEU A 124 -40.46 -5.21 8.26
N PHE A 125 -40.10 -5.48 7.00
CA PHE A 125 -41.08 -5.80 5.95
C PHE A 125 -41.84 -7.10 6.24
N ALA A 126 -41.20 -8.11 6.84
CA ALA A 126 -41.86 -9.35 7.22
C ALA A 126 -42.93 -9.14 8.31
N ILE A 127 -42.64 -8.31 9.33
CA ILE A 127 -43.57 -7.99 10.41
C ILE A 127 -44.78 -7.21 9.88
N ILE A 128 -44.53 -6.19 9.04
CA ILE A 128 -45.60 -5.39 8.42
C ILE A 128 -46.44 -6.26 7.48
N GLY A 129 -45.82 -7.11 6.67
CA GLY A 129 -46.51 -8.03 5.76
C GLY A 129 -47.40 -9.02 6.50
N TYR A 130 -46.90 -9.62 7.60
CA TYR A 130 -47.71 -10.50 8.46
C TYR A 130 -48.90 -9.75 9.08
N ALA A 131 -48.68 -8.53 9.57
CA ALA A 131 -49.74 -7.71 10.16
C ALA A 131 -50.87 -7.42 9.15
N LEU A 132 -50.52 -7.08 7.89
CA LEU A 132 -51.49 -6.81 6.83
C LEU A 132 -52.36 -8.04 6.49
N ILE A 133 -51.76 -9.24 6.42
CA ILE A 133 -52.49 -10.50 6.17
C ILE A 133 -53.40 -10.85 7.36
N SER A 134 -52.89 -10.69 8.59
CA SER A 134 -53.66 -10.94 9.81
C SER A 134 -54.84 -9.99 9.95
N THR A 135 -54.70 -8.74 9.51
CA THR A 135 -55.82 -7.79 9.47
C THR A 135 -56.83 -8.15 8.37
N ALA A 136 -56.41 -8.60 7.19
CA ALA A 136 -57.36 -8.98 6.14
C ALA A 136 -58.35 -10.10 6.55
N SER A 137 -58.00 -10.93 7.54
CA SER A 137 -58.83 -12.03 8.03
C SER A 137 -59.74 -11.70 9.23
N ASN A 138 -59.48 -10.63 10.00
CA ASN A 138 -60.19 -10.35 11.26
C ASN A 138 -60.57 -8.86 11.40
N THR A 139 -61.74 -8.46 10.87
CA THR A 139 -62.19 -7.06 10.69
C THR A 139 -62.35 -6.22 11.97
N SER A 140 -62.37 -6.83 13.17
CA SER A 140 -62.67 -6.11 14.42
C SER A 140 -61.46 -5.49 15.14
N THR A 141 -60.22 -5.91 14.82
CA THR A 141 -59.00 -5.45 15.52
C THR A 141 -58.06 -4.59 14.67
N GLN A 142 -58.52 -4.16 13.48
CA GLN A 142 -57.71 -3.53 12.42
C GLN A 142 -56.76 -2.41 12.87
N PRO A 143 -57.22 -1.37 13.61
CA PRO A 143 -56.35 -0.23 13.89
C PRO A 143 -55.29 -0.54 14.96
N ILE A 144 -55.63 -1.37 15.96
CA ILE A 144 -54.76 -1.65 17.11
C ILE A 144 -53.63 -2.60 16.71
N THR A 145 -53.91 -3.65 15.95
CA THR A 145 -52.88 -4.62 15.51
C THR A 145 -51.84 -3.99 14.58
N LEU A 146 -52.28 -3.06 13.71
CA LEU A 146 -51.40 -2.39 12.76
C LEU A 146 -50.48 -1.38 13.47
N LEU A 147 -51.01 -0.63 14.44
CA LEU A 147 -50.22 0.29 15.27
C LEU A 147 -49.16 -0.47 16.09
N VAL A 148 -49.54 -1.57 16.75
CA VAL A 148 -48.61 -2.39 17.54
C VAL A 148 -47.52 -3.00 16.65
N ALA A 149 -47.86 -3.50 15.47
CA ALA A 149 -46.89 -4.06 14.52
C ALA A 149 -45.88 -3.01 14.04
N MET A 150 -46.32 -1.77 13.78
CA MET A 150 -45.41 -0.68 13.41
C MET A 150 -44.47 -0.28 14.55
N PHE A 151 -44.97 -0.20 15.79
CA PHE A 151 -44.15 0.10 16.96
C PHE A 151 -43.10 -0.98 17.23
N VAL A 152 -43.50 -2.25 17.20
CA VAL A 152 -42.59 -3.39 17.39
C VAL A 152 -41.55 -3.47 16.27
N GLY A 153 -41.98 -3.29 15.02
CA GLY A 153 -41.06 -3.28 13.87
C GLY A 153 -40.04 -2.13 13.94
N PHE A 154 -40.48 -0.91 14.26
CA PHE A 154 -39.60 0.23 14.44
C PHE A 154 -38.61 0.03 15.60
N PHE A 155 -39.08 -0.50 16.72
CA PHE A 155 -38.23 -0.76 17.89
C PHE A 155 -37.15 -1.81 17.60
N ILE A 156 -37.50 -2.90 16.91
CA ILE A 156 -36.54 -3.94 16.48
C ILE A 156 -35.54 -3.36 15.47
N PHE A 157 -36.01 -2.56 14.51
CA PHE A 157 -35.13 -1.88 13.55
C PHE A 157 -34.14 -0.95 14.26
N PHE A 158 -34.61 -0.16 15.21
CA PHE A 158 -33.78 0.77 15.99
C PHE A 158 -32.75 0.02 16.87
N MET A 159 -33.16 -1.06 17.54
CA MET A 159 -32.27 -1.89 18.36
C MET A 159 -31.18 -2.61 17.54
N LEU A 160 -31.49 -3.08 16.33
CA LEU A 160 -30.54 -3.78 15.48
C LEU A 160 -29.55 -2.86 14.75
N ASN A 161 -29.83 -1.56 14.71
CA ASN A 161 -29.06 -0.56 13.96
C ASN A 161 -28.27 0.41 14.87
N GLN A 162 -28.26 0.19 16.18
CA GLN A 162 -27.24 0.72 17.11
C GLN A 162 -26.02 -0.20 17.18
#